data_AF-A0A509L3I9-F1
#
_entry.id   AF-A0A509L3I9-F1
#
_cell.length_a   1.000
_cell.length_b   1.000
_cell.length_c   1.000
_cell.angle_alpha   90.00
_cell.angle_beta   90.00
_cell.angle_gamma   90.00
#
_symmetry.space_group_name_H-M   'P 1'
#
loop_
_entity.id
_entity.type
_entity.pdbx_description
1 polymer ?
#
loop_
_entity_poly.entity_id
_entity_poly.type
_entity_poly.pdbx_seq_one_letter_code
_entity_poly.pdbx_strand_id
1 'polypeptide(L)'
;MSKEREDGDCFKVAANIIACYGMNLLADEAARDAIKMLKSLGISSDELWLCHGLVTRATDGREHTHAWIEIAGKRLVLDYSNGHRCLTPTSVYYDAGLITKEHLEKYDATQARRKLVNYETYGPWHDLFEAKGESDE
;
A
#
# COMPACT_ATOMS: atom_id res chain seq x y z
N MET A 1 12.70 -12.70 26.39
CA MET A 1 11.72 -11.62 26.13
C MET A 1 11.86 -11.21 24.67
N SER A 2 11.22 -11.93 23.75
CA SER A 2 11.11 -11.53 22.35
C SER A 2 10.06 -10.43 22.26
N LYS A 3 10.47 -9.20 21.94
CA LYS A 3 9.52 -8.23 21.41
C LYS A 3 9.12 -8.77 20.04
N GLU A 4 7.97 -9.45 19.96
CA GLU A 4 7.22 -9.52 18.71
C GLU A 4 7.08 -8.08 18.22
N ARG A 5 7.78 -7.76 17.13
CA ARG A 5 7.50 -6.52 16.41
C ARG A 5 6.17 -6.78 15.74
N GLU A 6 5.16 -6.00 16.11
CA GLU A 6 3.82 -6.05 15.52
C GLU A 6 3.95 -5.97 14.00
N ASP A 7 3.71 -7.09 13.34
CA ASP A 7 3.33 -7.07 11.94
C ASP A 7 1.99 -6.32 11.85
N GLY A 8 1.91 -5.30 11.00
CA GLY A 8 0.66 -5.06 10.26
C GLY A 8 -0.13 -3.81 10.61
N ASP A 9 0.47 -2.63 10.52
CA ASP A 9 -0.32 -1.41 10.27
C ASP A 9 -0.38 -1.03 8.78
N CYS A 10 0.35 -1.73 7.90
CA CYS A 10 0.51 -1.34 6.50
C CYS A 10 -0.81 -1.16 5.74
N PHE A 11 -1.74 -2.11 5.89
CA PHE A 11 -3.08 -2.00 5.31
C PHE A 11 -3.82 -0.77 5.83
N LYS A 12 -3.80 -0.55 7.14
CA LYS A 12 -4.45 0.59 7.78
C LYS A 12 -3.84 1.92 7.33
N VAL A 13 -2.52 2.05 7.36
CA VAL A 13 -1.80 3.28 6.99
C VAL A 13 -2.03 3.60 5.52
N ALA A 14 -1.82 2.64 4.62
CA ALA A 14 -2.04 2.84 3.18
C ALA A 14 -3.50 3.19 2.88
N ALA A 15 -4.45 2.46 3.45
CA ALA A 15 -5.87 2.77 3.29
C ALA A 15 -6.23 4.16 3.84
N ASN A 16 -5.71 4.54 5.01
CA ASN A 16 -5.97 5.85 5.61
C ASN A 16 -5.39 6.99 4.78
N ILE A 17 -4.25 6.80 4.11
CA ILE A 17 -3.71 7.79 3.18
C ILE A 17 -4.72 8.07 2.07
N ILE A 18 -5.29 7.02 1.46
CA ILE A 18 -6.25 7.15 0.36
C ILE A 18 -7.61 7.67 0.85
N ALA A 19 -8.10 7.12 1.96
CA ALA A 19 -9.37 7.50 2.55
C ALA A 19 -9.34 8.97 2.94
N CYS A 20 -8.31 9.41 3.67
CA CYS A 20 -8.27 10.76 4.21
C CYS A 20 -7.65 11.79 3.24
N TYR A 21 -7.16 11.39 2.06
CA TYR A 21 -6.60 12.33 1.10
C TYR A 21 -7.63 13.38 0.68
N GLY A 22 -7.33 14.66 0.95
CA GLY A 22 -8.24 15.77 0.65
C GLY A 22 -9.36 15.96 1.68
N MET A 23 -9.43 15.14 2.74
CA MET A 23 -10.40 15.27 3.83
C MET A 23 -9.72 15.72 5.13
N ASN A 24 -10.41 16.52 5.95
CA ASN A 24 -9.97 16.87 7.32
C ASN A 24 -10.38 15.77 8.31
N LEU A 25 -10.05 14.51 7.99
CA LEU A 25 -10.39 13.36 8.82
C LEU A 25 -9.25 12.97 9.77
N LEU A 26 -9.62 12.24 10.83
CA LEU A 26 -8.72 11.65 11.81
C LEU A 26 -7.98 10.45 11.19
N ALA A 27 -6.93 10.71 10.41
CA ALA A 27 -5.97 9.67 10.04
C ALA A 27 -4.96 9.48 11.18
N ASP A 28 -4.38 8.28 11.28
CA ASP A 28 -3.24 8.04 12.17
C ASP A 28 -2.05 8.96 11.79
N GLU A 29 -1.07 9.08 12.68
CA GLU A 29 0.06 9.99 12.51
C GLU A 29 0.87 9.71 11.24
N ALA A 30 1.12 8.44 10.91
CA ALA A 30 1.87 8.05 9.73
C ALA A 30 1.14 8.45 8.44
N ALA A 31 -0.17 8.17 8.38
CA ALA A 31 -1.00 8.59 7.26
C ALA A 31 -1.08 10.11 7.13
N ARG A 32 -1.20 10.86 8.24
CA ARG A 32 -1.19 12.34 8.22
C ARG A 32 0.12 12.90 7.66
N ASP A 33 1.26 12.35 8.07
CA ASP A 33 2.57 12.77 7.60
C ASP A 33 2.76 12.46 6.10
N ALA A 34 2.32 11.30 5.65
CA ALA A 34 2.31 10.94 4.23
C ALA A 34 1.43 11.90 3.41
N ILE A 35 0.20 12.17 3.86
CA ILE A 35 -0.72 13.10 3.19
C ILE A 35 -0.11 14.51 3.10
N LYS A 36 0.50 15.00 4.19
CA LYS A 36 1.16 16.30 4.21
C LYS A 36 2.30 16.36 3.20
N MET A 37 3.11 15.31 3.12
CA MET A 37 4.21 15.20 2.17
C MET A 37 3.68 15.21 0.73
N LEU A 38 2.72 14.35 0.40
CA LEU A 38 2.11 14.24 -0.93
C LEU A 38 1.52 15.59 -1.39
N LYS A 39 0.80 16.29 -0.49
CA LYS A 39 0.28 17.64 -0.77
C LYS A 39 1.39 18.65 -1.04
N SER A 40 2.50 18.59 -0.29
CA SER A 40 3.64 19.50 -0.48
C SER A 40 4.34 19.28 -1.83
N LEU A 41 4.26 18.06 -2.38
CA LEU A 41 4.77 17.72 -3.70
C LEU A 41 3.76 17.98 -4.82
N GLY A 42 2.57 18.52 -4.51
CA GLY A 42 1.52 18.79 -5.50
C GLY A 42 0.89 17.54 -6.11
N ILE A 43 0.95 16.40 -5.40
CA ILE A 43 0.34 15.15 -5.87
C ILE A 43 -1.17 15.23 -5.72
N SER A 44 -1.91 14.85 -6.75
CA SER A 44 -3.37 14.75 -6.68
C SER A 44 -3.83 13.32 -6.37
N SER A 45 -5.02 13.16 -5.81
CA SER A 45 -5.51 11.84 -5.36
C SER A 45 -5.72 10.84 -6.48
N ASP A 46 -5.98 11.30 -7.70
CA ASP A 46 -6.10 10.50 -8.92
C ASP A 46 -4.77 9.90 -9.38
N GLU A 47 -3.64 10.44 -8.91
CA GLU A 47 -2.32 9.83 -9.11
C GLU A 47 -2.04 8.70 -8.11
N LEU A 48 -2.87 8.53 -7.07
CA LEU A 48 -2.62 7.59 -5.97
C LEU A 48 -3.33 6.25 -6.19
N TRP A 49 -2.55 5.18 -6.13
CA TRP A 49 -3.02 3.81 -6.27
C TRP A 49 -2.71 3.05 -4.98
N LEU A 50 -3.74 2.49 -4.34
CA LEU A 50 -3.58 1.56 -3.23
C LEU A 50 -3.15 0.21 -3.78
N CYS A 51 -2.02 -0.31 -3.33
CA CYS A 51 -1.50 -1.60 -3.75
C CYS A 51 -1.57 -2.58 -2.58
N HIS A 52 -2.07 -3.79 -2.85
CA HIS A 52 -1.95 -4.94 -1.95
C HIS A 52 -1.17 -6.02 -2.69
N GLY A 53 -0.17 -6.63 -2.06
CA GLY A 53 0.56 -7.71 -2.70
C GLY A 53 1.38 -8.56 -1.77
N LEU A 54 1.97 -9.61 -2.31
CA LEU A 54 2.90 -10.48 -1.59
C LEU A 54 4.32 -9.90 -1.67
N VAL A 55 4.99 -9.82 -0.52
CA VAL A 55 6.34 -9.27 -0.39
C VAL A 55 7.22 -10.26 0.34
N THR A 56 8.44 -10.48 -0.16
CA THR A 56 9.48 -11.26 0.51
C THR A 56 10.29 -10.37 1.44
N ARG A 57 10.37 -10.74 2.72
CA ARG A 57 11.20 -10.02 3.70
C ARG A 57 12.67 -10.27 3.45
N ALA A 58 13.45 -9.20 3.33
CA ALA A 58 14.90 -9.30 3.22
C ALA A 58 15.56 -9.93 4.47
N THR A 59 14.90 -9.90 5.63
CA THR A 59 15.47 -10.37 6.90
C THR A 59 15.48 -11.88 7.06
N ASP A 60 14.45 -12.57 6.58
CA ASP A 60 14.25 -14.01 6.80
C ASP A 60 13.73 -14.76 5.56
N GLY A 61 13.55 -14.07 4.43
CA GLY A 61 13.10 -14.65 3.17
C GLY A 61 11.63 -15.09 3.18
N ARG A 62 10.86 -14.75 4.23
CA ARG A 62 9.44 -15.14 4.30
C ARG A 62 8.56 -14.20 3.51
N GLU A 63 7.61 -14.79 2.80
CA GLU A 63 6.54 -14.07 2.14
C GLU A 63 5.48 -13.63 3.15
N HIS A 64 4.93 -12.43 2.93
CA HIS A 64 3.81 -11.90 3.70
C HIS A 64 3.02 -10.93 2.85
N THR A 65 1.74 -10.77 3.16
CA THR A 65 0.91 -9.76 2.52
C THR A 65 1.28 -8.37 3.04
N HIS A 66 1.27 -7.39 2.14
CA HIS A 66 1.65 -6.02 2.45
C HIS A 66 0.80 -5.03 1.64
N ALA A 67 0.75 -3.78 2.12
CA ALA A 67 0.05 -2.70 1.45
C ALA A 67 0.90 -1.43 1.40
N TRP A 68 0.85 -0.74 0.26
CA TRP A 68 1.59 0.51 0.02
C TRP A 68 0.83 1.41 -0.96
N ILE A 69 1.32 2.63 -1.14
CA ILE A 69 0.81 3.58 -2.13
C ILE A 69 1.76 3.68 -3.31
N GLU A 70 1.22 3.59 -4.51
CA GLU A 70 1.91 4.02 -5.73
C GLU A 70 1.46 5.41 -6.16
N ILE A 71 2.42 6.21 -6.60
CA ILE A 71 2.18 7.48 -7.28
C ILE A 71 2.34 7.22 -8.77
N ALA A 72 1.25 6.79 -9.43
CA ALA A 72 1.27 6.24 -10.79
C ALA A 72 1.92 7.18 -11.80
N GLY A 73 1.61 8.48 -11.74
CA GLY A 73 2.18 9.51 -12.61
C GLY A 73 3.69 9.75 -12.44
N LYS A 74 4.31 9.21 -11.38
CA LYS A 74 5.71 9.46 -11.03
C LYS A 74 6.56 8.21 -10.86
N ARG A 75 5.97 7.01 -10.96
CA ARG A 75 6.66 5.71 -10.74
C ARG A 75 7.40 5.66 -9.40
N LEU A 76 6.74 6.18 -8.37
CA LEU A 76 7.23 6.15 -6.98
C LEU A 76 6.31 5.29 -6.13
N VAL A 77 6.90 4.63 -5.15
CA VAL A 77 6.21 3.95 -4.05
C VAL A 77 6.39 4.77 -2.78
N LEU A 78 5.30 4.93 -2.04
CA LEU A 78 5.26 5.46 -0.69
C LEU A 78 4.78 4.37 0.27
N ASP A 79 5.60 4.07 1.28
CA ASP A 79 5.28 3.13 2.36
C ASP A 79 5.68 3.74 3.70
N TYR A 80 4.68 4.14 4.49
CA TYR A 80 4.84 4.78 5.80
C TYR A 80 4.45 3.83 6.95
N SER A 81 4.41 2.52 6.67
CA SER A 81 4.00 1.51 7.63
C SER A 81 5.12 1.10 8.58
N ASN A 82 4.74 0.43 9.68
CA ASN A 82 5.62 -0.22 10.65
C ASN A 82 6.70 0.72 11.22
N GLY A 83 6.37 2.01 11.38
CA GLY A 83 7.28 3.05 11.87
C GLY A 83 8.33 3.52 10.85
N HIS A 84 8.26 3.06 9.61
CA HIS A 84 9.14 3.48 8.52
C HIS A 84 8.53 4.64 7.72
N ARG A 85 9.37 5.33 6.94
CA ARG A 85 8.98 6.39 5.99
C ARG A 85 9.75 6.21 4.71
N CYS A 86 9.22 5.40 3.80
CA CYS A 86 9.85 5.07 2.54
C CYS A 86 9.20 5.86 1.39
N LEU A 87 10.03 6.50 0.57
CA LEU A 87 9.67 7.04 -0.73
C LEU A 87 10.78 6.65 -1.72
N THR A 88 10.47 5.79 -2.69
CA THR A 88 11.49 5.18 -3.56
C THR A 88 10.91 4.90 -4.96
N PRO A 89 11.74 4.76 -6.01
CA PRO A 89 11.25 4.30 -7.30
C PRO A 89 10.55 2.95 -7.21
N THR A 90 9.46 2.78 -7.96
CA THR A 90 8.67 1.53 -7.98
C THR A 90 9.55 0.32 -8.31
N SER A 91 10.48 0.43 -9.27
CA SER A 91 11.36 -0.68 -9.63
C SER A 91 12.23 -1.14 -8.46
N VAL A 92 12.84 -0.19 -7.74
CA VAL A 92 13.70 -0.50 -6.58
C VAL A 92 12.88 -1.17 -5.48
N TYR A 93 11.67 -0.68 -5.22
CA TYR A 93 10.78 -1.27 -4.21
C TYR A 93 10.38 -2.70 -4.56
N TYR A 94 10.01 -2.93 -5.83
CA TYR A 94 9.53 -4.22 -6.31
C TYR A 94 10.66 -5.25 -6.35
N ASP A 95 11.84 -4.85 -6.82
CA ASP A 95 13.02 -5.71 -6.85
C ASP A 95 13.44 -6.11 -5.42
N ALA A 96 13.40 -5.17 -4.48
CA ALA A 96 13.75 -5.43 -3.08
C ALA A 96 12.75 -6.36 -2.38
N GLY A 97 11.47 -6.27 -2.74
CA GLY A 97 10.39 -7.07 -2.18
C GLY A 97 10.09 -8.37 -2.93
N LEU A 98 10.80 -8.65 -4.04
CA LEU A 98 10.46 -9.73 -4.99
C LEU A 98 8.98 -9.70 -5.40
N ILE A 99 8.44 -8.50 -5.60
CA ILE A 99 7.01 -8.29 -5.89
C ILE A 99 6.75 -8.62 -7.36
N THR A 100 5.86 -9.57 -7.60
CA THR A 100 5.46 -9.97 -8.95
C THR A 100 4.04 -9.50 -9.27
N LYS A 101 3.68 -9.48 -10.56
CA LYS A 101 2.36 -8.98 -10.99
C LYS A 101 1.23 -9.94 -10.65
N GLU A 102 1.54 -11.22 -10.52
CA GLU A 102 0.59 -12.32 -10.30
C GLU A 102 0.01 -12.27 -8.87
N HIS A 103 0.75 -11.66 -7.94
CA HIS A 103 0.39 -11.52 -6.52
C HIS A 103 0.20 -10.05 -6.13
N LEU A 104 -0.29 -9.22 -7.05
CA LEU A 104 -0.39 -7.78 -6.89
C LEU A 104 -1.74 -7.24 -7.38
N GLU A 105 -2.48 -6.66 -6.45
CA GLU A 105 -3.69 -5.90 -6.74
C GLU A 105 -3.46 -4.41 -6.59
N LYS A 106 -3.96 -3.64 -7.56
CA LYS A 106 -3.94 -2.18 -7.50
C LYS A 106 -5.34 -1.62 -7.64
N TYR A 107 -5.61 -0.58 -6.86
CA TYR A 107 -6.88 0.14 -6.86
C TYR A 107 -6.59 1.63 -6.96
N ASP A 108 -7.21 2.32 -7.91
CA ASP A 108 -7.21 3.77 -7.88
C ASP A 108 -7.92 4.28 -6.60
N ALA A 109 -7.71 5.56 -6.26
CA ALA A 109 -8.28 6.13 -5.05
C ALA A 109 -9.82 6.01 -4.95
N THR A 110 -10.54 5.98 -6.06
CA THR A 110 -12.00 5.81 -6.07
C THR A 110 -12.39 4.37 -5.79
N GLN A 111 -11.74 3.41 -6.45
CA GLN A 111 -11.93 1.97 -6.24
C GLN A 111 -11.61 1.58 -4.80
N ALA A 112 -10.47 2.04 -4.29
CA ALA A 112 -10.03 1.79 -2.91
C ALA A 112 -11.05 2.34 -1.90
N ARG A 113 -11.52 3.58 -2.05
CA ARG A 113 -12.56 4.15 -1.16
C ARG A 113 -13.86 3.36 -1.17
N ARG A 114 -14.30 2.89 -2.35
CA ARG A 114 -15.49 2.03 -2.45
C ARG A 114 -15.27 0.69 -1.75
N LYS A 115 -14.12 0.05 -1.94
CA LYS A 115 -13.78 -1.21 -1.28
C LYS A 115 -13.73 -1.06 0.24
N LEU A 116 -13.16 0.03 0.76
CA LEU A 116 -13.15 0.32 2.21
C LEU A 116 -14.56 0.37 2.81
N VAL A 117 -15.50 1.03 2.12
CA VAL A 117 -16.91 1.10 2.56
C VAL A 117 -17.60 -0.25 2.42
N ASN A 118 -17.40 -0.94 1.29
CA ASN A 118 -18.13 -2.18 0.99
C ASN A 118 -17.69 -3.37 1.84
N TYR A 119 -16.39 -3.47 2.15
CA TYR A 119 -15.83 -4.61 2.87
C TYR A 119 -15.63 -4.32 4.36
N GLU A 120 -15.72 -3.06 4.77
CA GLU A 120 -15.48 -2.63 6.16
C GLU A 120 -14.13 -3.09 6.74
N THR A 121 -13.17 -3.39 5.87
CA THR A 121 -11.78 -3.76 6.21
C THR A 121 -10.80 -3.01 5.31
N TYR A 122 -9.57 -2.85 5.79
CA TYR A 122 -8.48 -2.23 5.02
C TYR A 122 -7.88 -3.14 3.94
N GLY A 123 -8.33 -4.41 3.86
CA GLY A 123 -7.80 -5.43 2.97
C GLY A 123 -6.91 -6.47 3.69
N PRO A 124 -6.28 -7.38 2.92
CA PRO A 124 -6.46 -7.53 1.46
C PRO A 124 -7.88 -7.98 1.11
N TRP A 125 -8.38 -7.58 -0.06
CA TRP A 125 -9.76 -7.90 -0.51
C TRP A 125 -9.82 -9.03 -1.54
N HIS A 126 -8.67 -9.58 -1.90
CA HIS A 126 -8.49 -10.75 -2.75
C HIS A 126 -7.48 -11.68 -2.09
N ASP A 127 -7.56 -12.97 -2.42
CA ASP A 127 -6.49 -13.89 -2.06
C ASP A 127 -5.24 -13.55 -2.87
N LEU A 128 -4.14 -13.30 -2.18
CA LEU A 128 -2.86 -12.93 -2.79
C LEU A 128 -1.92 -14.13 -2.91
N PHE A 129 -2.22 -15.25 -2.25
CA PHE A 129 -1.44 -16.49 -2.36
C PHE A 129 -1.87 -17.35 -3.54
N GLU A 130 -3.10 -17.16 -4.02
CA GLU A 130 -3.55 -17.75 -5.28
C GLU A 130 -3.04 -16.90 -6.45
N ALA A 131 -2.11 -17.45 -7.23
CA ALA A 131 -1.65 -16.80 -8.46
C ALA A 131 -2.84 -16.62 -9.41
N LYS A 132 -3.02 -15.40 -9.93
CA LYS A 132 -3.97 -15.17 -11.01
C LYS A 132 -3.44 -15.84 -12.27
N GLY A 133 -4.02 -16.97 -12.65
CA GLY A 133 -3.77 -17.59 -13.95
C GLY A 133 -4.10 -16.61 -15.08
N GLU A 134 -3.31 -16.62 -16.14
CA GLU A 134 -3.63 -15.93 -17.40
C GLU A 134 -4.97 -16.49 -17.92
N SER A 135 -6.07 -15.77 -17.70
CA SER A 135 -7.27 -15.96 -18.50
C SER A 135 -7.06 -15.17 -19.80
N ASP A 136 -6.33 -15.80 -20.72
CA ASP A 136 -6.41 -15.48 -22.14
C ASP A 136 -7.81 -15.86 -22.63
N GLU A 137 -8.65 -14.86 -22.93
CA GLU A 137 -9.69 -14.90 -23.99
C GLU A 137 -10.19 -13.49 -24.32
#